data_AF-A0AAU9L3A1-F1
#
_entry.id   AF-A0AAU9L3A1-F1
#
_cell.length_a   1.000
_cell.length_b   1.000
_cell.length_c   1.000
_cell.angle_alpha   90.00
_cell.angle_beta   90.00
_cell.angle_gamma   90.00
#
_symmetry.space_group_name_H-M   'P 1'
#
loop_
_entity.id
_entity.type
_entity.pdbx_description
1 polymer ?
#
loop_
_entity_poly.entity_id
_entity_poly.type
_entity_poly.pdbx_seq_one_letter_code
_entity_poly.pdbx_strand_id
1 'polypeptide(L)'
;MSGIQRFLRLSVAEAEAAMKPKLVEGKWKQPMISGRKIAMVKKYAVRNNLVGMWEEGKGGWLETWDRPQKHHVMRPLKGHKSQRNEFERVKKVQAALAAMPSKIAEHKKALKQSKPLKGLEKWLNETDPY
;
A
#
# COMPACT_ATOMS: atom_id res chain seq x y z
N MET A 1 20.46 -23.47 -33.93
CA MET A 1 19.07 -23.03 -34.16
C MET A 1 18.63 -22.12 -33.04
N SER A 2 17.95 -21.01 -33.34
CA SER A 2 17.48 -20.09 -32.29
C SER A 2 16.35 -20.72 -31.48
N GLY A 3 16.25 -20.39 -30.18
CA GLY A 3 15.21 -20.97 -29.30
C GLY A 3 13.76 -20.75 -29.78
N ILE A 4 13.52 -19.72 -30.60
CA ILE A 4 12.19 -19.46 -31.19
C ILE A 4 11.90 -20.38 -32.39
N GLN A 5 12.90 -20.69 -33.22
CA GLN A 5 12.74 -21.64 -34.33
C GLN A 5 12.43 -23.05 -33.82
N ARG A 6 13.05 -23.45 -32.71
CA ARG A 6 12.73 -24.72 -32.05
C ARG A 6 11.31 -24.72 -31.50
N PHE A 7 10.88 -23.60 -30.90
CA PHE A 7 9.55 -23.45 -30.33
C PHE A 7 8.42 -23.57 -31.36
N LEU A 8 8.58 -22.96 -32.54
CA LEU A 8 7.55 -22.98 -33.59
C LEU A 8 7.29 -24.38 -34.16
N ARG A 9 8.23 -25.31 -34.04
CA ARG A 9 8.10 -26.70 -34.51
C ARG A 9 7.45 -27.63 -33.49
N LEU A 10 7.15 -27.15 -32.29
CA LEU A 10 6.54 -27.96 -31.26
C LEU A 10 5.06 -28.18 -31.56
N SER A 11 4.55 -29.32 -31.12
CA SER A 11 3.11 -29.57 -31.07
C SER A 11 2.44 -28.60 -30.08
N VAL A 12 1.12 -28.49 -30.14
CA VAL A 12 0.34 -27.60 -29.27
C VAL A 12 0.66 -27.78 -27.79
N ALA A 13 0.62 -29.03 -27.31
CA ALA A 13 0.84 -29.35 -25.89
C ALA A 13 2.27 -29.06 -25.44
N GLU A 14 3.24 -29.33 -26.32
CA GLU A 14 4.66 -29.05 -26.06
C GLU A 14 4.95 -27.56 -26.07
N ALA A 15 4.35 -26.80 -26.99
CA ALA A 15 4.46 -25.35 -27.05
C ALA A 15 3.88 -24.72 -25.77
N GLU A 16 2.74 -25.19 -25.30
CA GLU A 16 2.17 -24.73 -24.03
C GLU A 16 3.13 -24.99 -22.85
N ALA A 17 3.66 -26.22 -22.75
CA ALA A 17 4.59 -26.60 -21.69
C ALA A 17 5.93 -25.85 -21.80
N ALA A 18 6.36 -25.47 -23.00
CA ALA A 18 7.60 -24.74 -23.24
C ALA A 18 7.54 -23.27 -22.81
N MET A 19 6.34 -22.69 -22.70
CA MET A 19 6.11 -21.33 -22.21
C MET A 19 6.05 -21.24 -20.68
N LYS A 20 5.83 -22.36 -19.98
CA LYS A 20 5.67 -22.43 -18.52
C LYS A 20 6.99 -22.88 -17.86
N PRO A 21 7.33 -22.36 -16.67
CA PRO A 21 8.44 -22.90 -15.89
C PRO A 21 8.13 -24.32 -15.44
N LYS A 22 9.16 -25.16 -15.32
CA LYS A 22 9.03 -26.57 -14.90
C LYS A 22 9.85 -26.82 -13.64
N LEU A 23 9.31 -27.62 -12.73
CA LEU A 23 10.04 -28.07 -11.54
C LEU A 23 10.82 -29.34 -11.90
N VAL A 24 12.15 -29.28 -11.80
CA VAL A 24 13.05 -30.41 -12.09
C VAL A 24 14.00 -30.55 -10.92
N GLU A 25 14.02 -31.72 -10.27
CA GLU A 25 14.91 -32.01 -9.13
C GLU A 25 14.80 -30.94 -8.01
N GLY A 26 13.58 -30.54 -7.68
CA GLY A 26 13.30 -29.54 -6.64
C GLY A 26 13.67 -28.09 -7.02
N LYS A 27 14.14 -27.83 -8.24
CA LYS A 27 14.50 -26.49 -8.72
C LYS A 27 13.60 -26.05 -9.88
N TRP A 28 13.09 -24.83 -9.81
CA TRP A 28 12.34 -24.23 -10.91
C TRP A 28 13.28 -23.86 -12.05
N LYS A 29 13.09 -24.51 -13.19
CA LYS A 29 13.79 -24.20 -14.44
C LYS A 29 12.99 -23.17 -15.23
N GLN A 30 13.72 -22.28 -15.88
CA GLN A 30 13.15 -21.26 -16.75
C GLN A 30 12.45 -21.91 -17.96
N PRO A 31 11.40 -21.27 -18.51
CA PRO A 31 10.75 -21.73 -19.73
C PRO A 31 11.73 -21.71 -20.92
N MET A 32 11.42 -22.49 -21.96
CA MET A 32 12.25 -22.59 -23.17
C MET A 32 12.37 -21.23 -23.89
N ILE A 33 11.31 -20.42 -23.82
CA ILE A 33 11.27 -19.06 -24.37
C ILE A 33 10.89 -18.05 -23.28
N SER A 34 11.51 -16.88 -23.33
CA SER A 34 11.24 -15.80 -22.37
C SER A 34 9.88 -15.14 -22.62
N GLY A 35 9.32 -14.48 -21.61
CA GLY A 35 8.04 -13.77 -21.72
C GLY A 35 7.98 -12.76 -22.88
N ARG A 36 9.11 -12.09 -23.18
CA ARG A 36 9.22 -11.20 -24.36
C ARG A 36 9.01 -11.96 -25.67
N LYS A 37 9.62 -13.14 -25.81
CA LYS A 37 9.48 -13.97 -27.02
C LYS A 37 8.07 -14.52 -27.16
N ILE A 38 7.44 -14.93 -26.06
CA ILE A 38 6.02 -15.34 -26.03
C ILE A 38 5.14 -14.20 -26.55
N ALA A 39 5.32 -12.97 -26.05
CA ALA A 39 4.56 -11.82 -26.51
C ALA A 39 4.80 -11.50 -28.00
N MET A 40 6.01 -11.72 -28.53
CA MET A 40 6.28 -11.59 -29.96
C MET A 40 5.55 -12.65 -30.79
N VAL A 41 5.50 -13.90 -30.33
CA VAL A 41 4.71 -14.96 -30.99
C VAL A 41 3.23 -14.59 -31.02
N LYS A 42 2.67 -14.12 -29.89
CA LYS A 42 1.28 -13.64 -29.85
C LYS A 42 1.02 -12.51 -30.85
N LYS A 43 1.90 -11.49 -30.89
CA LYS A 43 1.79 -10.39 -31.85
C LYS A 43 1.89 -10.86 -33.31
N TYR A 44 2.75 -11.83 -33.59
CA TYR A 44 2.86 -12.44 -34.91
C TYR A 44 1.58 -13.19 -35.27
N ALA A 45 1.01 -13.99 -34.37
CA ALA A 45 -0.24 -14.70 -34.59
C ALA A 45 -1.40 -13.73 -34.86
N VAL A 46 -1.51 -12.65 -34.09
CA VAL A 46 -2.51 -11.58 -34.31
C VAL A 46 -2.33 -10.93 -35.69
N ARG A 47 -1.09 -10.62 -36.10
CA ARG A 47 -0.83 -10.00 -37.40
C ARG A 47 -1.20 -10.89 -38.59
N ASN A 48 -1.04 -12.20 -38.46
CA ASN A 48 -1.26 -13.16 -39.55
C ASN A 48 -2.60 -13.89 -39.44
N ASN A 49 -3.50 -13.46 -38.56
CA ASN A 49 -4.80 -14.10 -38.31
C ASN A 49 -4.70 -15.59 -37.90
N LEU A 50 -3.67 -15.94 -37.14
CA LEU A 50 -3.45 -17.29 -36.59
C LEU A 50 -3.85 -17.37 -35.10
N VAL A 51 -4.83 -16.56 -34.69
CA VAL A 51 -5.39 -16.61 -33.33
C VAL A 51 -6.50 -17.66 -33.30
N GLY A 52 -6.52 -18.52 -32.28
CA GLY A 52 -7.44 -19.65 -32.15
C GLY A 52 -6.92 -20.95 -32.79
N MET A 53 -5.79 -20.91 -33.49
CA MET A 53 -5.17 -22.06 -34.16
C MET A 53 -3.67 -22.11 -33.86
N TRP A 54 -3.08 -23.30 -33.91
CA TRP A 54 -1.63 -23.49 -33.84
C TRP A 54 -1.20 -24.41 -34.98
N GLU A 55 -0.41 -23.88 -35.91
CA GLU A 55 0.14 -24.64 -37.02
C GLU A 55 1.63 -24.95 -36.77
N GLU A 56 2.01 -26.23 -36.76
CA GLU A 56 3.39 -26.63 -36.57
C GLU A 56 4.30 -26.02 -37.65
N GLY A 57 5.40 -25.41 -37.24
CA GLY A 57 6.36 -24.73 -38.10
C GLY A 57 6.00 -23.27 -38.43
N LYS A 58 4.73 -22.90 -38.45
CA LYS A 58 4.25 -21.51 -38.67
C LYS A 58 3.94 -20.78 -37.36
N GLY A 59 3.59 -21.53 -36.32
CA GLY A 59 3.14 -21.03 -35.03
C GLY A 59 1.65 -20.69 -35.00
N GLY A 60 1.27 -19.86 -34.04
CA GLY A 60 -0.10 -19.48 -33.80
C GLY A 60 -0.29 -19.04 -32.35
N TRP A 61 -1.52 -18.80 -31.94
CA TRP A 61 -1.84 -18.47 -30.56
C TRP A 61 -3.22 -18.97 -30.18
N LEU A 62 -3.29 -19.83 -29.15
CA LEU A 62 -4.56 -20.28 -28.59
C LEU A 62 -5.04 -19.31 -27.51
N GLU A 63 -6.34 -19.02 -27.50
CA GLU A 63 -6.94 -18.12 -26.50
C GLU A 63 -6.82 -18.67 -25.07
N THR A 64 -6.82 -20.00 -24.93
CA THR A 64 -6.60 -20.69 -23.64
C THR A 64 -5.22 -20.39 -23.04
N TRP A 65 -4.26 -19.93 -23.83
CA TRP A 65 -2.93 -19.53 -23.35
C TRP A 65 -2.89 -18.11 -22.78
N ASP A 66 -3.96 -17.34 -22.92
CA ASP A 66 -4.04 -16.01 -22.35
C ASP A 66 -4.14 -16.04 -20.83
N ARG A 67 -3.39 -15.13 -20.21
CA ARG A 67 -3.49 -14.92 -18.78
C ARG A 67 -4.76 -14.12 -18.49
N PRO A 68 -5.56 -14.51 -17.48
CA PRO A 68 -6.74 -13.75 -17.11
C PRO A 68 -6.31 -12.32 -16.73
N GLN A 69 -6.98 -11.33 -17.33
CA GLN A 69 -6.71 -9.93 -17.01
C GLN A 69 -7.22 -9.66 -15.59
N LYS A 70 -6.32 -9.26 -14.69
CA LYS A 70 -6.72 -8.86 -13.35
C LYS A 70 -7.49 -7.55 -13.44
N HIS A 71 -8.78 -7.59 -13.11
CA HIS A 71 -9.57 -6.38 -12.94
C HIS A 71 -9.10 -5.65 -11.67
N HIS A 72 -8.62 -4.43 -11.83
CA HIS A 72 -8.30 -3.56 -10.72
C HIS A 72 -9.57 -2.77 -10.33
N VAL A 73 -10.21 -3.17 -9.23
CA VAL A 73 -11.28 -2.38 -8.63
C VAL A 73 -10.64 -1.20 -7.88
N MET A 74 -11.10 0.02 -8.17
CA MET A 74 -10.62 1.21 -7.48
C MET A 74 -10.97 1.12 -5.99
N ARG A 75 -9.93 1.14 -5.14
CA ARG A 75 -10.12 1.20 -3.68
C ARG A 75 -10.46 2.64 -3.27
N PRO A 76 -11.28 2.82 -2.21
CA PRO A 76 -11.48 4.15 -1.66
C PRO A 76 -10.14 4.75 -1.20
N LEU A 77 -10.01 6.06 -1.37
CA LEU A 77 -8.82 6.81 -0.96
C LEU A 77 -8.67 6.76 0.56
N LYS A 78 -7.48 6.42 1.04
CA LYS A 78 -7.15 6.36 2.47
C LYS A 78 -7.27 7.72 3.18
N GLY A 79 -7.09 8.82 2.46
CA GLY A 79 -6.96 10.16 3.01
C GLY A 79 -5.60 10.43 3.69
N HIS A 80 -5.29 11.71 3.91
CA HIS A 80 -4.09 12.15 4.61
C HIS A 80 -4.18 11.91 6.11
N LYS A 81 -3.05 11.96 6.83
CA LYS A 81 -3.01 11.82 8.30
C LYS A 81 -3.86 12.90 8.99
N SER A 82 -3.85 14.13 8.48
CA SER A 82 -4.62 15.24 9.03
C SER A 82 -6.14 15.01 8.96
N GLN A 83 -6.62 14.51 7.81
CA GLN A 83 -8.04 14.19 7.58
C GLN A 83 -8.49 13.04 8.48
N ARG A 84 -7.69 11.98 8.58
CA ARG A 84 -8.01 10.82 9.42
C ARG A 84 -8.07 11.16 10.91
N ASN A 85 -7.23 12.07 11.37
CA ASN A 85 -7.12 12.43 12.79
C ASN A 85 -7.93 13.68 13.17
N GLU A 86 -8.73 14.21 12.24
CA GLU A 86 -9.47 15.46 12.45
C GLU A 86 -10.42 15.37 13.64
N PHE A 87 -11.18 14.27 13.74
CA PHE A 87 -12.13 14.05 14.81
C PHE A 87 -11.47 14.05 16.21
N GLU A 88 -10.32 13.38 16.34
CA GLU A 88 -9.56 13.37 17.59
C GLU A 88 -9.05 14.76 17.95
N ARG A 89 -8.58 15.53 16.95
CA ARG A 89 -8.11 16.89 17.14
C ARG A 89 -9.24 17.80 17.62
N VAL A 90 -10.41 17.72 17.00
CA VAL A 90 -11.60 18.49 17.40
C VAL A 90 -12.02 18.14 18.82
N LYS A 91 -12.08 16.84 19.17
CA LYS A 91 -12.41 16.39 20.53
C LYS A 91 -11.46 16.95 21.59
N LYS A 92 -10.15 16.98 21.31
CA LYS A 92 -9.15 17.57 22.22
C LYS A 92 -9.35 19.07 22.42
N VAL A 93 -9.67 19.80 21.35
CA VAL A 93 -9.93 21.25 21.41
C VAL A 93 -11.19 21.53 22.24
N GLN A 94 -12.28 20.79 22.01
CA GLN A 94 -13.52 20.95 22.76
C GLN A 94 -13.33 20.68 24.26
N ALA A 95 -12.61 19.61 24.62
CA ALA A 95 -12.28 19.32 26.01
C ALA A 95 -11.44 20.43 26.66
N ALA A 96 -10.48 20.99 25.93
CA ALA A 96 -9.65 22.10 26.42
C ALA A 96 -10.47 23.38 26.64
N LEU A 97 -11.40 23.70 25.74
CA LEU A 97 -12.31 24.84 25.87
C LEU A 97 -13.25 24.69 27.08
N ALA A 98 -13.81 23.50 27.28
CA ALA A 98 -14.68 23.22 28.43
C ALA A 98 -13.92 23.35 29.77
N ALA A 99 -12.66 22.93 29.82
CA ALA A 99 -11.83 23.04 31.03
C ALA A 99 -11.24 24.44 31.27
N MET A 100 -11.34 25.35 30.29
CA MET A 100 -10.68 26.66 30.34
C MET A 100 -11.12 27.54 31.53
N PRO A 101 -12.43 27.66 31.88
CA PRO A 101 -12.85 28.52 32.99
C PRO A 101 -12.30 28.05 34.35
N SER A 102 -12.28 26.75 34.60
CA SER A 102 -11.71 26.17 35.84
C SER A 102 -10.21 26.46 35.94
N LYS A 103 -9.45 26.25 34.86
CA LYS A 103 -8.01 26.56 34.82
C LYS A 103 -7.72 28.04 35.06
N ILE A 104 -8.55 28.93 34.51
CA ILE A 104 -8.45 30.37 34.75
C ILE A 104 -8.69 30.70 36.24
N ALA A 105 -9.71 30.09 36.84
CA ALA A 105 -10.04 30.31 38.25
C ALA A 105 -8.91 29.81 39.18
N GLU A 106 -8.39 28.61 38.92
CA GLU A 106 -7.26 28.02 39.65
C GLU A 106 -6.01 28.90 39.53
N HIS A 107 -5.67 29.35 38.32
CA HIS A 107 -4.54 30.24 38.09
C HIS A 107 -4.70 31.58 38.83
N LYS A 108 -5.89 32.19 38.78
CA LYS A 108 -6.18 33.44 39.52
C LYS A 108 -6.07 33.24 41.03
N LYS A 109 -6.54 32.10 41.56
CA LYS A 109 -6.40 31.75 42.98
C LYS A 109 -4.93 31.59 43.37
N ALA A 110 -4.15 30.85 42.57
CA ALA A 110 -2.73 30.66 42.78
C ALA A 110 -1.96 31.99 42.78
N LEU A 111 -2.24 32.88 41.83
CA LEU A 111 -1.65 34.22 41.79
C LEU A 111 -2.00 35.08 43.01
N LYS A 112 -3.19 34.88 43.60
CA LYS A 112 -3.56 35.60 44.83
C LYS A 112 -2.79 35.05 46.04
N GLN A 113 -2.65 33.74 46.13
CA GLN A 113 -1.94 33.05 47.21
C GLN A 113 -0.43 33.25 47.15
N SER A 114 0.15 33.42 45.96
CA SER A 114 1.58 33.66 45.78
C SER A 114 2.01 35.09 46.13
N LYS A 115 1.06 36.01 46.35
CA LYS A 115 1.40 37.38 46.78
C LYS A 115 1.91 37.33 48.22
N PRO A 116 2.95 38.09 48.55
CA PRO A 116 3.46 38.14 49.92
C PRO A 116 2.37 38.64 50.87
N LEU A 117 2.32 38.03 52.06
CA LEU A 117 1.45 38.46 53.16
C LEU A 117 1.80 39.89 53.55
N LYS A 118 0.78 40.72 53.83
CA LYS A 118 0.94 42.13 54.20
C LYS A 118 0.10 42.47 55.43
N GLY A 119 0.57 43.43 56.24
CA GLY A 119 -0.18 43.95 57.39
C GLY A 119 -0.33 42.93 58.52
N LEU A 120 -1.53 42.88 59.13
CA LEU A 120 -1.84 42.05 60.29
C LEU A 120 -1.62 40.54 60.02
N GLU A 121 -1.92 40.07 58.81
CA GLU A 121 -1.72 38.66 58.43
C GLU A 121 -0.23 38.27 58.34
N LYS A 122 0.66 39.21 58.02
CA LYS A 122 2.09 38.99 58.07
C LYS A 122 2.56 38.90 59.53
N TRP A 123 2.12 39.84 60.35
CA TRP A 123 2.47 39.94 61.77
C TRP A 123 1.98 38.73 62.60
N LEU A 124 0.79 38.21 62.30
CA LEU A 124 0.24 37.01 62.97
C LEU A 124 0.89 35.68 62.54
N ASN A 125 1.52 35.63 61.36
CA ASN A 125 2.12 34.40 60.81
C ASN A 125 3.65 34.39 60.89
N GLU A 126 4.29 35.53 61.14
CA GLU A 126 5.67 35.57 61.61
C GLU A 126 5.65 34.99 63.04
N THR A 127 6.13 33.76 63.21
CA THR A 127 6.38 33.21 64.55
C THR A 127 7.45 34.07 65.20
N ASP A 128 7.02 34.86 66.18
CA ASP A 128 7.87 35.75 66.98
C ASP A 128 9.07 34.94 67.52
N PRO A 129 10.32 35.32 67.21
CA PRO A 129 11.51 34.60 67.69
C PRO A 129 11.99 35.12 69.06
N TYR A 130 11.21 35.97 69.75
CA TYR A 130 11.45 36.31 71.15
C TYR A 130 10.91 35.25 72.11
#